data_AF-A0A2N1MV61-F1
#
_entry.id   AF-A0A2N1MV61-F1
#
_cell.length_a   1.000
_cell.length_b   1.000
_cell.length_c   1.000
_cell.angle_alpha   90.00
_cell.angle_beta   90.00
_cell.angle_gamma   90.00
#
_symmetry.space_group_name_H-M   'P 1'
#
loop_
_entity.id
_entity.type
_entity.pdbx_description
1 polymer ?
#
loop_
_entity_poly.entity_id
_entity_poly.type
_entity_poly.pdbx_seq_one_letter_code
_entity_poly.pdbx_strand_id
1 'polypeptide(L)'
;MEGQVIRYSSEKYLTGISTRDDIVAENDDPESLGLTAILVDALSSYQEIPFMAIDNEGSSEKINGKYCYVLRLYGSLINGQNAVVTLLGIQVFFDVLVLDGKSPDDCETKVRGSAPNRSDQIRPDFT
;
A
#
# COMPACT_ATOMS: atom_id res chain seq x y z
N MET A 1 11.55 -30.22 -19.00
CA MET A 1 11.43 -29.86 -17.58
C MET A 1 10.56 -28.62 -17.55
N GLU A 2 9.25 -28.79 -17.38
CA GLU A 2 8.29 -27.68 -17.37
C GLU A 2 8.26 -27.07 -15.97
N GLY A 3 8.52 -25.77 -15.88
CA GLY A 3 8.45 -25.04 -14.62
C GLY A 3 7.02 -24.94 -14.14
N GLN A 4 6.74 -25.43 -12.93
CA GLN A 4 5.44 -25.24 -12.28
C GLN A 4 5.23 -23.75 -12.01
N VAL A 5 4.19 -23.18 -12.61
CA VAL A 5 3.70 -21.84 -12.30
C VAL A 5 2.90 -21.92 -11.01
N ILE A 6 3.49 -21.46 -9.90
CA ILE A 6 2.79 -21.32 -8.62
C ILE A 6 1.98 -20.02 -8.69
N ARG A 7 0.65 -20.13 -8.71
CA ARG A 7 -0.27 -18.99 -8.60
C ARG A 7 -0.79 -18.94 -7.16
N TYR A 8 -0.49 -17.86 -6.45
CA TYR A 8 -1.04 -17.58 -5.13
C TYR A 8 -2.45 -17.01 -5.30
N SER A 9 -3.48 -17.82 -5.05
CA SER A 9 -4.86 -17.34 -4.89
C SER A 9 -5.06 -16.89 -3.44
N SER A 10 -5.53 -15.67 -3.23
CA SER A 10 -5.76 -15.04 -1.91
C SER A 10 -6.80 -15.75 -1.02
N GLU A 11 -7.54 -16.74 -1.53
CA GLU A 11 -8.67 -17.36 -0.83
C GLU A 11 -8.29 -18.54 0.08
N LYS A 12 -7.00 -18.97 0.09
CA LYS A 12 -6.52 -20.02 0.98
C LYS A 12 -5.30 -19.54 1.76
N TYR A 13 -5.55 -19.02 2.96
CA TYR A 13 -4.50 -18.77 3.94
C TYR A 13 -3.68 -20.05 4.12
N LEU A 14 -2.39 -19.99 3.77
CA LEU A 14 -1.48 -21.10 4.03
C LEU A 14 -1.37 -21.25 5.55
N THR A 15 -1.59 -22.46 6.05
CA THR A 15 -1.47 -22.77 7.48
C THR A 15 -0.07 -22.38 7.96
N GLY A 16 0.02 -21.44 8.91
CA GLY A 16 1.29 -20.92 9.44
C GLY A 16 1.69 -19.51 8.95
N ILE A 17 0.91 -18.89 8.06
CA ILE A 17 1.07 -17.46 7.72
C ILE A 17 0.05 -16.65 8.52
N SER A 18 0.51 -15.61 9.22
CA SER A 18 -0.35 -14.67 9.96
C SER A 18 -1.34 -13.99 9.02
N THR A 19 -2.58 -13.82 9.47
CA THR A 19 -3.57 -13.02 8.74
C THR A 19 -3.29 -11.53 8.91
N ARG A 20 -3.98 -10.68 8.13
CA ARG A 20 -3.92 -9.23 8.32
C ARG A 20 -4.31 -8.83 9.75
N ASP A 21 -5.37 -9.42 10.30
CA ASP A 21 -5.84 -9.11 11.65
C ASP A 21 -4.81 -9.53 12.71
N ASP A 22 -4.15 -10.68 12.53
CA ASP A 22 -3.06 -11.12 13.42
C ASP A 22 -1.87 -10.14 13.36
N ILE A 23 -1.47 -9.69 12.16
CA ILE A 23 -0.38 -8.74 11.96
C ILE A 23 -0.70 -7.40 12.63
N VAL A 24 -1.92 -6.89 12.45
CA VAL A 24 -2.37 -5.63 13.06
C VAL A 24 -2.39 -5.74 14.57
N ALA A 25 -2.97 -6.82 15.11
CA ALA A 25 -3.01 -7.04 16.55
C ALA A 25 -1.60 -7.12 17.18
N GLU A 26 -0.65 -7.78 16.52
CA GLU A 26 0.75 -7.83 16.97
C GLU A 26 1.45 -6.47 16.88
N ASN A 27 1.14 -5.63 15.89
CA ASN A 27 1.79 -4.31 15.75
C ASN A 27 1.19 -3.24 16.69
N ASP A 28 -0.09 -3.39 17.06
CA ASP A 28 -0.77 -2.49 17.99
C ASP A 28 -0.56 -2.88 19.47
N ASP A 29 -0.07 -4.10 19.74
CA ASP A 29 0.23 -4.56 21.09
C ASP A 29 1.48 -3.84 21.65
N PRO A 30 1.35 -3.06 22.73
CA PRO A 30 2.48 -2.34 23.33
C PRO A 30 3.52 -3.25 23.99
N GLU A 31 3.18 -4.51 24.29
CA GLU A 31 4.11 -5.53 24.82
C GLU A 31 4.70 -6.43 23.72
N SER A 32 4.12 -6.39 22.51
CA SER A 32 4.70 -7.03 21.34
C SER A 32 6.07 -6.42 21.04
N LEU A 33 6.96 -7.26 20.53
CA LEU A 33 8.36 -6.94 20.26
C LEU A 33 8.46 -5.70 19.35
N GLY A 34 8.57 -4.52 19.95
CA GLY A 34 8.99 -3.30 19.26
C GLY A 34 10.30 -3.53 18.50
N LEU A 35 10.66 -2.60 17.60
CA LEU A 35 11.82 -2.69 16.67
C LEU A 35 12.87 -3.70 17.11
N THR A 36 12.86 -4.86 16.49
CA THR A 36 13.67 -5.99 16.98
C THR A 36 15.15 -5.66 16.78
N ALA A 37 16.04 -6.28 17.55
CA ALA A 37 17.47 -6.01 17.44
C ALA A 37 17.99 -6.17 15.98
N ILE A 38 17.38 -7.08 15.22
CA ILE A 38 17.66 -7.30 13.79
C ILE A 38 17.20 -6.10 12.94
N LEU A 39 15.98 -5.61 13.15
CA LEU A 39 15.47 -4.45 12.42
C LEU A 39 16.27 -3.18 12.77
N VAL A 40 16.63 -3.00 14.04
CA VAL A 40 17.48 -1.90 14.51
C VAL A 40 18.86 -1.96 13.86
N ASP A 41 19.47 -3.14 13.78
CA ASP A 41 20.79 -3.32 13.17
C ASP A 41 20.75 -3.08 11.66
N ALA A 42 19.74 -3.62 10.96
CA ALA A 42 19.54 -3.38 9.53
C ALA A 42 19.35 -1.89 9.20
N LEU A 43 18.57 -1.18 10.02
CA LEU A 43 18.38 0.28 9.88
C LEU A 43 19.68 1.05 10.16
N SER A 44 20.41 0.67 11.22
CA SER A 44 21.67 1.34 11.61
C SER A 44 22.80 1.11 10.60
N SER A 45 22.78 -0.03 9.92
CA SER A 45 23.77 -0.40 8.91
C SER A 45 23.35 -0.05 7.47
N TYR A 46 22.22 0.65 7.28
CA TYR A 46 21.66 0.99 5.96
C TYR A 46 21.49 -0.23 5.05
N GLN A 47 21.19 -1.38 5.62
CA GLN A 47 20.94 -2.60 4.87
C GLN A 47 19.52 -2.61 4.32
N GLU A 48 19.35 -3.28 3.18
CA GLU A 48 18.02 -3.58 2.66
C GLU A 48 17.28 -4.49 3.62
N ILE A 49 16.00 -4.19 3.86
CA ILE A 49 15.12 -4.97 4.74
C ILE A 49 14.15 -5.74 3.83
N PRO A 50 14.43 -7.02 3.52
CA PRO A 50 13.54 -7.82 2.69
C PRO A 50 12.20 -8.05 3.40
N PHE A 51 11.12 -7.81 2.67
CA PHE A 51 9.74 -7.87 3.13
C PHE A 51 8.86 -8.59 2.11
N MET A 52 7.95 -9.43 2.60
CA MET A 52 6.98 -10.15 1.77
C MET A 52 5.56 -9.75 2.14
N ALA A 53 4.95 -8.92 1.29
CA ALA A 53 3.55 -8.52 1.44
C ALA A 53 2.61 -9.70 1.15
N ILE A 54 1.60 -9.87 2.01
CA ILE A 54 0.51 -10.85 1.84
C ILE A 54 -0.84 -10.17 1.62
N ASP A 55 -0.99 -8.91 2.07
CA ASP A 55 -2.18 -8.10 1.89
C ASP A 55 -1.83 -6.61 1.78
N ASN A 56 -2.76 -5.79 1.30
CA ASN A 56 -2.58 -4.34 1.17
C ASN A 56 -3.88 -3.56 1.41
N GLU A 57 -3.75 -2.31 1.82
CA GLU A 57 -4.88 -1.40 2.01
C GLU A 57 -4.52 0.02 1.60
N GLY A 58 -5.40 0.63 0.79
CA GLY A 58 -5.31 2.02 0.40
C GLY A 58 -6.35 2.90 1.07
N SER A 59 -5.92 4.03 1.64
CA SER A 59 -6.80 5.03 2.25
C SER A 59 -6.41 6.45 1.86
N SER A 60 -7.39 7.36 1.85
CA SER A 60 -7.13 8.80 1.78
C SER A 60 -7.19 9.36 3.20
N GLU A 61 -6.04 9.82 3.72
CA GLU A 61 -5.90 10.27 5.10
C GLU A 61 -5.46 11.71 5.18
N LYS A 62 -5.91 12.42 6.22
CA LYS A 62 -5.57 13.82 6.45
C LYS A 62 -4.31 13.93 7.31
N ILE A 63 -3.16 14.16 6.67
CA ILE A 63 -1.85 14.30 7.32
C ILE A 63 -1.43 15.78 7.25
N ASN A 64 -1.14 16.40 8.39
CA ASN A 64 -0.78 17.82 8.48
C ASN A 64 -1.74 18.76 7.74
N GLY A 65 -3.04 18.45 7.79
CA GLY A 65 -4.10 19.24 7.14
C GLY A 65 -4.30 19.00 5.65
N LYS A 66 -3.46 18.17 5.00
CA LYS A 66 -3.57 17.81 3.58
C LYS A 66 -4.05 16.36 3.44
N TYR A 67 -4.93 16.11 2.46
CA TYR A 67 -5.29 14.75 2.10
C TYR A 67 -4.14 14.11 1.32
N CYS A 68 -3.65 12.98 1.83
CA CYS A 68 -2.60 12.18 1.26
C CYS A 68 -3.14 10.77 1.06
N TYR A 69 -2.79 10.15 -0.07
CA TYR A 69 -3.02 8.73 -0.23
C TYR A 69 -1.97 7.95 0.59
N VAL A 70 -2.45 6.99 1.37
CA VAL A 70 -1.65 6.11 2.23
C VAL A 70 -1.87 4.68 1.75
N LEU A 71 -0.79 3.97 1.43
CA LEU A 71 -0.82 2.55 1.11
C LEU A 71 -0.13 1.78 2.22
N ARG A 72 -0.87 0.92 2.92
CA ARG A 72 -0.33 -0.01 3.92
C ARG A 72 -0.13 -1.37 3.27
N LEU A 73 1.04 -1.95 3.45
CA LEU A 73 1.35 -3.32 3.07
C LEU A 73 1.50 -4.14 4.35
N TYR A 74 0.81 -5.27 4.42
CA TYR A 74 0.85 -6.19 5.54
C TYR A 74 1.63 -7.43 5.12
N GLY A 75 2.57 -7.87 5.94
CA GLY A 75 3.43 -8.99 5.58
C GLY A 75 4.42 -9.36 6.65
N SER A 76 5.43 -10.13 6.25
CA SER A 76 6.50 -10.56 7.13
C SER A 76 7.88 -10.18 6.59
N LEU A 77 8.81 -9.97 7.52
CA LEU A 77 10.24 -9.88 7.23
C LEU A 77 10.81 -11.28 6.98
N ILE A 78 12.02 -11.36 6.40
CA ILE A 78 12.68 -12.65 6.09
C ILE A 78 12.88 -13.56 7.32
N ASN A 79 12.92 -12.98 8.52
CA ASN A 79 13.05 -13.71 9.78
C ASN A 79 11.69 -14.18 10.35
N GLY A 80 10.59 -13.98 9.62
CA GLY A 80 9.23 -14.39 9.99
C GLY A 80 8.47 -13.39 10.87
N GLN A 81 9.06 -12.23 11.20
CA GLN A 81 8.38 -11.21 12.01
C GLN A 81 7.32 -10.48 11.20
N ASN A 82 6.16 -10.24 11.80
CA ASN A 82 5.10 -9.48 11.19
C ASN A 82 5.46 -7.99 11.11
N ALA A 83 5.11 -7.35 9.99
CA ALA A 83 5.42 -5.96 9.73
C ALA A 83 4.32 -5.28 8.92
N VAL A 84 4.08 -4.01 9.24
CA VAL A 84 3.25 -3.10 8.47
C VAL A 84 4.13 -2.03 7.83
N VAL A 85 4.18 -2.00 6.50
CA VAL A 85 4.90 -0.97 5.75
C VAL A 85 3.92 0.09 5.27
N THR A 86 4.10 1.33 5.73
CA THR A 86 3.26 2.46 5.31
C THR A 86 3.99 3.29 4.26
N LEU A 87 3.45 3.30 3.04
CA LEU A 87 3.95 4.09 1.93
C LEU A 87 3.19 5.42 1.85
N LEU A 88 3.94 6.51 1.97
CA LEU A 88 3.47 7.89 1.85
C LEU A 88 4.04 8.52 0.57
N GLY A 89 3.49 9.68 0.18
CA GLY A 89 3.99 10.41 -1.00
C GLY A 89 3.57 9.82 -2.34
N ILE A 90 2.60 8.90 -2.34
CA ILE A 90 2.00 8.34 -3.55
C ILE A 90 1.12 9.41 -4.20
N GLN A 91 1.45 9.78 -5.43
CA GLN A 91 0.62 10.64 -6.26
C GLN A 91 -0.33 9.78 -7.10
N VAL A 92 -1.62 9.83 -6.79
CA VAL A 92 -2.65 9.15 -7.56
C VAL A 92 -2.98 9.96 -8.80
N PHE A 93 -2.97 9.33 -9.97
CA PHE A 93 -3.33 9.92 -11.25
C PHE A 93 -4.23 8.97 -12.05
N PHE A 94 -4.95 9.51 -13.02
CA PHE A 94 -5.79 8.75 -13.94
C PHE A 94 -5.68 9.35 -15.34
N ASP A 95 -5.83 8.51 -16.33
CA ASP A 95 -5.86 8.94 -17.73
C ASP A 95 -7.24 9.49 -18.09
N VAL A 96 -7.25 10.51 -18.94
CA VAL A 96 -8.47 11.11 -19.49
C VAL A 96 -8.43 11.01 -21.00
N LEU A 97 -9.52 10.51 -21.61
CA LEU A 97 -9.66 10.53 -23.05
C LEU A 97 -9.78 11.98 -23.55
N VAL A 98 -8.81 12.41 -24.35
CA VAL A 98 -8.89 13.67 -25.11
C VAL A 98 -9.67 13.40 -26.39
N LEU A 99 -10.82 14.05 -26.56
CA LEU A 99 -11.64 13.90 -27.76
C LEU A 99 -10.99 14.61 -28.95
N ASP A 100 -11.10 14.02 -30.14
CA ASP A 100 -10.58 14.62 -31.38
C ASP A 100 -11.08 16.07 -31.55
N GLY A 101 -10.15 16.96 -31.86
CA GLY A 101 -10.42 18.39 -32.00
C GLY A 101 -10.52 19.18 -30.69
N LYS A 102 -10.28 18.56 -29.53
CA LYS A 102 -10.13 19.26 -28.24
C LYS A 102 -8.67 19.30 -27.81
N SER A 103 -8.28 20.40 -27.18
CA SER A 103 -6.97 20.47 -26.54
C SER A 103 -6.98 19.73 -25.19
N PRO A 104 -5.82 19.26 -24.70
CA PRO A 104 -5.68 18.76 -23.33
C PRO A 104 -6.21 19.75 -22.27
N ASP A 105 -6.02 21.06 -22.49
CA ASP A 105 -6.46 22.12 -21.58
C ASP A 105 -7.99 22.21 -21.48
N ASP A 106 -8.70 21.99 -22.60
CA ASP A 106 -10.18 21.92 -22.63
C ASP A 106 -10.68 20.73 -21.81
N CYS A 107 -9.94 19.61 -21.86
CA CYS A 107 -10.23 18.42 -21.08
C CYS A 107 -9.98 18.64 -19.59
N GLU A 108 -8.84 19.25 -19.21
CA GLU A 108 -8.51 19.56 -17.81
C GLU A 108 -9.56 20.50 -17.19
N THR A 109 -9.93 21.56 -17.90
CA THR A 109 -10.92 22.54 -17.43
C THR A 109 -12.27 21.88 -17.17
N LYS A 110 -12.68 20.94 -18.03
CA LYS A 110 -13.93 20.19 -17.85
C LYS A 110 -13.86 19.22 -16.67
N VAL A 111 -12.72 18.57 -16.44
CA VAL A 111 -12.52 17.67 -15.28
C VAL A 111 -12.52 18.47 -13.97
N ARG A 112 -11.85 19.62 -13.93
CA ARG A 112 -11.87 20.53 -12.77
C ARG A 112 -13.24 21.15 -12.50
N GLY A 113 -13.97 21.55 -13.55
CA GLY A 113 -15.29 22.17 -13.42
C GLY A 113 -16.42 21.19 -13.08
N SER A 114 -16.25 19.89 -13.32
CA SER A 114 -17.24 18.84 -13.00
C SER A 114 -16.91 18.02 -11.75
N ALA A 115 -15.69 18.13 -11.22
CA ALA A 115 -15.28 17.48 -9.99
C ALA A 115 -15.52 18.41 -8.78
N PRO A 116 -16.44 18.11 -7.86
CA PRO A 116 -16.34 18.67 -6.52
C PRO A 116 -15.05 18.11 -5.93
N ASN A 117 -14.04 18.93 -5.65
CA ASN A 117 -12.78 18.59 -4.97
C ASN A 117 -12.63 17.09 -4.65
N ARG A 118 -12.28 16.28 -5.66
CA ARG A 118 -12.20 14.80 -5.52
C ARG A 118 -10.82 14.33 -5.08
N SER A 119 -10.04 15.18 -4.41
CA SER A 119 -8.88 14.73 -3.64
C SER A 119 -9.28 13.74 -2.53
N ASP A 120 -10.56 13.72 -2.16
CA ASP A 120 -11.03 13.06 -0.94
C ASP A 120 -11.73 11.71 -1.22
N GLN A 121 -11.86 11.28 -2.49
CA GLN A 121 -12.68 10.12 -2.88
C GLN A 121 -12.13 9.26 -4.03
N ILE A 122 -10.85 9.39 -4.41
CA ILE A 122 -10.26 8.40 -5.33
C ILE A 122 -9.92 7.16 -4.50
N ARG A 123 -10.83 6.18 -4.50
CA ARG A 123 -10.50 4.79 -4.21
C ARG A 123 -9.85 4.22 -5.48
N PRO A 124 -8.55 3.92 -5.50
CA PRO A 124 -8.00 3.14 -6.60
C PRO A 124 -8.59 1.74 -6.49
N ASP A 125 -9.44 1.38 -7.45
CA ASP A 125 -9.86 0.00 -7.66
C ASP A 125 -8.65 -0.77 -8.22
N PHE A 126 -7.93 -1.48 -7.35
CA PHE A 126 -7.00 -2.51 -7.76
C PHE A 126 -7.78 -3.82 -7.92
N THR A 127 -8.47 -3.98 -9.05
CA THR A 127 -9.08 -5.27 -9.44
C THR A 127 -8.20 -5.96 -10.47
#